data_AF-A0A3D3RN35-F1
#
_entry.id   AF-A0A3D3RN35-F1
#
_cell.length_a   1.000
_cell.length_b   1.000
_cell.length_c   1.000
_cell.angle_alpha   90.00
_cell.angle_beta   90.00
_cell.angle_gamma   90.00
#
_symmetry.space_group_name_H-M   'P 1'
#
loop_
_entity.id
_entity.type
_entity.pdbx_description
1 polymer ?
#
loop_
_entity_poly.entity_id
_entity_poly.type
_entity_poly.pdbx_seq_one_letter_code
_entity_poly.pdbx_strand_id
1 'polypeptide(L)'
;MLPCFGHTLIADDKQRYSFNEDKTLIRANQGHWIPVDVELEEILPPNILYHGTGEKYVSSIDSEGLISKSRLYVHLSDNMETARKVGKRHGKPVIYQVNSKGMAEAGYQFYGCVNGVWLTKEVPVEYLEKV
;
A
#
# COMPACT_ATOMS: atom_id res chain seq x y z
N MET A 1 3.81 -0.09 11.51
CA MET A 1 2.67 0.50 10.76
C MET A 1 1.76 -0.68 10.50
N LEU A 2 0.67 -0.75 11.26
CA LEU A 2 -0.31 -1.82 11.11
C LEU A 2 -0.84 -1.76 9.68
N PRO A 3 -0.83 -2.87 8.93
CA PRO A 3 -1.40 -2.89 7.60
C PRO A 3 -2.91 -2.64 7.68
N CYS A 4 -3.52 -2.05 6.65
CA CYS A 4 -4.97 -2.11 6.44
C CYS A 4 -5.46 -3.57 6.28
N PHE A 5 -4.53 -4.52 6.16
CA PHE A 5 -4.79 -5.95 6.20
C PHE A 5 -4.96 -6.41 7.66
N GLY A 6 -6.20 -6.49 8.11
CA GLY A 6 -6.59 -7.38 9.21
C GLY A 6 -6.49 -8.84 8.79
N HIS A 7 -5.28 -9.32 8.46
CA HIS A 7 -4.92 -10.74 8.54
C HIS A 7 -3.40 -10.84 8.72
N THR A 8 -3.00 -10.94 9.99
CA THR A 8 -1.62 -11.15 10.46
C THR A 8 -1.16 -12.57 10.15
N LEU A 9 0.07 -12.76 9.67
CA LEU A 9 0.81 -14.00 9.94
C LEU A 9 2.24 -13.64 10.35
N ILE A 10 2.40 -13.27 11.63
CA ILE A 10 3.62 -13.56 12.37
C ILE A 10 3.27 -14.77 13.24
N ALA A 11 3.74 -15.96 12.84
CA ALA A 11 4.19 -17.00 13.77
C ALA A 11 4.81 -18.16 12.97
N ASP A 12 6.00 -18.53 13.44
CA ASP A 12 6.83 -19.66 13.06
C ASP A 12 6.18 -21.03 13.41
N ASP A 13 6.67 -22.08 12.76
CA ASP A 13 6.52 -23.53 13.04
C ASP A 13 5.14 -24.26 12.89
N LYS A 14 5.04 -25.06 11.80
CA LYS A 14 4.26 -26.32 11.60
C LYS A 14 2.72 -26.34 11.84
N GLN A 15 1.92 -26.08 10.79
CA GLN A 15 0.58 -26.70 10.59
C GLN A 15 0.07 -26.55 9.14
N ARG A 16 0.52 -27.43 8.23
CA ARG A 16 0.36 -27.25 6.77
C ARG A 16 -0.99 -27.65 6.18
N TYR A 17 -1.87 -28.31 6.93
CA TYR A 17 -3.16 -28.78 6.41
C TYR A 17 -4.24 -28.80 7.48
N SER A 18 -5.48 -28.49 7.09
CA SER A 18 -6.68 -28.69 7.89
C SER A 18 -7.74 -29.46 7.08
N PHE A 19 -8.48 -30.33 7.77
CA PHE A 19 -9.56 -31.14 7.20
C PHE A 19 -10.91 -30.57 7.61
N ASN A 20 -11.95 -30.80 6.79
CA ASN A 20 -13.34 -30.62 7.21
C ASN A 20 -13.76 -31.72 8.23
N GLU A 21 -14.88 -31.53 8.92
CA GLU A 21 -15.34 -32.41 10.01
C GLU A 21 -15.53 -33.88 9.59
N ASP A 22 -15.85 -34.12 8.32
CA ASP A 22 -16.02 -35.44 7.71
C ASP A 22 -14.75 -35.98 7.03
N LYS A 23 -13.62 -35.26 7.11
CA LYS A 23 -12.29 -35.62 6.56
C LYS A 23 -12.26 -35.99 5.08
N THR A 24 -13.24 -35.53 4.31
CA THR A 24 -13.36 -35.80 2.86
C THR A 24 -12.58 -34.81 2.02
N LEU A 25 -12.28 -33.62 2.56
CA LEU A 25 -11.59 -32.55 1.86
C LEU A 25 -10.38 -32.06 2.68
N ILE A 26 -9.26 -31.84 1.99
CA ILE A 26 -8.03 -31.29 2.55
C ILE A 26 -7.78 -29.90 1.97
N ARG A 27 -7.47 -28.93 2.84
CA ARG A 27 -7.02 -27.59 2.43
C ARG A 27 -5.54 -27.39 2.75
N ALA A 28 -4.77 -26.93 1.77
CA ALA A 28 -3.39 -26.49 1.98
C ALA A 28 -3.38 -25.09 2.60
N ASN A 29 -2.62 -24.91 3.70
CA ASN A 29 -2.51 -23.62 4.39
C ASN A 29 -1.36 -22.73 3.85
N GLN A 30 -0.64 -23.16 2.81
CA GLN A 30 0.40 -22.38 2.16
C GLN A 30 0.46 -22.68 0.66
N GLY A 31 0.54 -21.61 -0.13
CA GLY A 31 0.90 -21.66 -1.54
C GLY A 31 -0.27 -21.67 -2.52
N HIS A 32 -1.04 -20.58 -2.58
CA HIS A 32 -1.67 -20.11 -3.82
C HIS A 32 -1.83 -18.58 -3.71
N TRP A 33 -1.48 -17.86 -4.78
CA TRP A 33 -1.92 -16.48 -4.99
C TRP A 33 -3.44 -16.52 -5.10
N ILE A 34 -4.12 -16.35 -3.97
CA ILE A 34 -5.52 -15.99 -3.98
C ILE A 34 -5.49 -14.50 -4.33
N PRO A 35 -6.09 -14.05 -5.44
CA PRO A 35 -6.49 -12.66 -5.52
C PRO A 35 -7.48 -12.49 -4.38
N VAL A 36 -6.97 -12.02 -3.23
CA VAL A 36 -7.84 -11.58 -2.16
C VAL A 36 -8.56 -10.40 -2.79
N ASP A 37 -9.84 -10.61 -3.14
CA ASP A 37 -10.75 -9.53 -3.44
C ASP A 37 -10.87 -8.74 -2.13
N VAL A 38 -9.91 -7.85 -1.96
CA VAL A 38 -9.93 -6.85 -0.92
C VAL A 38 -11.08 -5.96 -1.37
N GLU A 39 -12.25 -6.07 -0.73
CA GLU A 39 -13.38 -5.14 -0.89
C GLU A 39 -12.93 -3.75 -0.40
N LEU A 40 -12.03 -3.15 -1.17
CA LEU A 40 -11.57 -1.80 -0.99
C LEU A 40 -12.61 -0.94 -1.67
N GLU A 41 -13.36 -0.20 -0.86
CA GLU A 41 -14.31 0.77 -1.38
C GLU A 41 -13.52 1.89 -2.07
N GLU A 42 -13.87 2.16 -3.34
CA GLU A 42 -13.34 3.29 -4.07
C GLU A 42 -13.90 4.58 -3.46
N ILE A 43 -13.00 5.42 -2.94
CA ILE A 43 -13.36 6.65 -2.25
C ILE A 43 -12.55 7.79 -2.85
N LEU A 44 -13.20 8.95 -3.02
CA LEU A 44 -12.52 10.15 -3.47
C LEU A 44 -11.44 10.58 -2.46
N PRO A 45 -10.19 10.77 -2.90
CA PRO A 45 -9.11 11.15 -2.01
C PRO A 45 -9.20 12.63 -1.61
N PRO A 46 -8.46 13.04 -0.57
CA PRO A 46 -8.15 14.45 -0.32
C PRO A 46 -7.43 15.08 -1.52
N ASN A 47 -7.32 16.41 -1.52
CA ASN A 47 -6.61 17.11 -2.60
C ASN A 47 -5.16 16.69 -2.73
N ILE A 48 -4.50 16.51 -1.58
CA ILE A 48 -3.09 16.16 -1.48
C ILE A 48 -2.95 14.98 -0.51
N LEU A 49 -2.15 14.01 -0.94
CA LEU A 49 -1.66 12.92 -0.11
C LEU A 49 -0.13 12.96 -0.07
N TYR A 50 0.47 12.19 0.83
CA TYR A 50 1.91 12.19 1.08
C TYR A 50 2.48 10.78 0.98
N HIS A 51 3.65 10.67 0.35
CA HIS A 51 4.46 9.47 0.36
C HIS A 51 5.81 9.76 1.01
N GLY A 52 6.18 8.97 2.00
CA GLY A 52 7.47 9.06 2.67
C GLY A 52 8.38 7.91 2.26
N THR A 53 9.55 8.24 1.73
CA THR A 53 10.55 7.28 1.25
C THR A 53 11.94 7.59 1.80
N GLY A 54 12.91 6.75 1.49
CA GLY A 54 14.33 7.00 1.76
C GLY A 54 15.04 7.59 0.54
N GLU A 55 16.05 8.43 0.76
CA GLU A 55 16.83 9.12 -0.28
C GLU A 55 17.34 8.19 -1.41
N LYS A 56 17.72 6.95 -1.08
CA LYS A 56 18.17 5.94 -2.04
C LYS A 56 17.15 5.55 -3.12
N TYR A 57 15.87 5.86 -2.93
CA TYR A 57 14.80 5.54 -3.88
C TYR A 57 14.40 6.74 -4.75
N VAL A 58 14.93 7.93 -4.46
CA VAL A 58 14.55 9.18 -5.13
C VAL A 58 14.76 9.11 -6.64
N SER A 59 15.92 8.64 -7.10
CA SER A 59 16.22 8.59 -8.54
C SER A 59 15.26 7.69 -9.33
N SER A 60 14.80 6.59 -8.74
CA SER A 60 13.81 5.69 -9.37
C SER A 60 12.42 6.33 -9.33
N ILE A 61 12.03 6.95 -8.22
CA ILE A 61 10.72 7.61 -8.09
C ILE A 61 10.60 8.81 -9.02
N ASP A 62 11.67 9.61 -9.16
CA ASP A 62 11.70 10.77 -10.06
C ASP A 62 11.63 10.36 -11.54
N SER A 63 11.99 9.11 -11.88
CA SER A 63 11.97 8.60 -13.26
C SER A 63 10.74 7.77 -13.59
N GLU A 64 10.22 7.00 -12.63
CA GLU A 64 9.20 5.96 -12.86
C GLU A 64 7.89 6.25 -12.11
N GLY A 65 7.89 7.22 -11.19
CA GLY A 65 6.78 7.46 -10.27
C GLY A 65 6.76 6.50 -9.09
N LEU A 66 5.64 6.46 -8.37
CA LEU A 66 5.43 5.47 -7.30
C LEU A 66 4.77 4.22 -7.88
N ILE A 67 5.48 3.11 -7.79
CA ILE A 67 4.98 1.78 -8.15
C ILE A 67 4.87 0.89 -6.92
N SER A 68 3.88 -0.01 -6.89
CA SER A 68 3.56 -0.85 -5.72
C SER A 68 4.61 -1.94 -5.44
N LYS A 69 5.52 -2.22 -6.38
CA LYS A 69 6.58 -3.26 -6.31
C LYS A 69 6.03 -4.60 -5.81
N SER A 70 6.46 -5.06 -4.64
CA SER A 70 6.02 -6.34 -4.04
C SER A 70 4.64 -6.26 -3.37
N ARG A 71 4.05 -5.07 -3.28
CA ARG A 71 2.70 -4.84 -2.76
C ARG A 71 1.71 -4.72 -3.91
N LEU A 72 0.43 -4.92 -3.60
CA LEU A 72 -0.66 -4.70 -4.56
C LEU A 72 -0.94 -3.22 -4.84
N TYR A 73 -0.69 -2.34 -3.85
CA TYR A 73 -0.97 -0.90 -3.94
C TYR A 73 0.15 -0.04 -3.35
N VAL A 74 0.32 1.15 -3.93
CA VAL A 74 1.08 2.26 -3.33
C VAL A 74 0.35 2.73 -2.08
N HIS A 75 1.10 2.93 -1.00
CA HIS A 75 0.56 3.42 0.27
C HIS A 75 0.90 4.90 0.41
N LEU A 76 -0.14 5.69 0.68
CA LEU A 76 -0.11 7.12 0.87
C LEU A 76 -0.66 7.47 2.26
N SER A 77 -0.33 8.66 2.76
CA SER A 77 -0.81 9.20 4.03
C SER A 77 -1.48 10.54 3.79
N ASP A 78 -2.55 10.84 4.52
CA ASP A 78 -3.15 12.18 4.56
C ASP A 78 -2.31 13.19 5.37
N ASN A 79 -1.37 12.69 6.18
CA ASN A 79 -0.54 13.48 7.07
C ASN A 79 0.95 13.39 6.71
N MET A 80 1.59 14.55 6.49
CA MET A 80 3.01 14.68 6.16
C MET A 80 3.95 14.13 7.26
N GLU A 81 3.64 14.36 8.54
CA GLU A 81 4.45 13.82 9.64
C GLU A 81 4.40 12.29 9.67
N THR A 82 3.24 11.70 9.36
CA THR A 82 3.09 10.26 9.22
C THR A 82 3.98 9.74 8.10
N ALA A 83 3.92 10.35 6.91
CA ALA A 83 4.81 10.02 5.79
C ALA A 83 6.29 10.14 6.21
N ARG A 84 6.68 11.20 6.91
CA ARG A 84 8.05 11.38 7.40
C ARG A 84 8.50 10.27 8.36
N LYS A 85 7.64 9.83 9.27
CA LYS A 85 7.91 8.70 10.16
C LYS A 85 8.08 7.39 9.37
N VAL A 86 7.34 7.20 8.27
CA VAL A 86 7.53 6.05 7.37
C VAL A 86 8.87 6.13 6.65
N GLY A 87 9.15 7.26 5.99
CA GLY A 87 10.39 7.45 5.22
C GLY A 87 11.64 7.25 6.07
N LYS A 88 11.62 7.66 7.35
CA LYS A 88 12.71 7.45 8.31
C LYS A 88 13.10 5.97 8.49
N ARG A 89 12.17 5.03 8.31
CA ARG A 89 12.45 3.59 8.39
C ARG A 89 13.33 3.10 7.24
N HIS A 90 13.40 3.87 6.16
CA HIS A 90 14.15 3.55 4.95
C HIS A 90 15.46 4.34 4.80
N GLY A 91 15.82 5.15 5.80
CA GLY A 91 17.04 5.96 5.83
C GLY A 91 16.73 7.45 6.03
N LYS A 92 17.50 8.33 5.38
CA LYS A 92 17.22 9.77 5.35
C LYS A 92 15.87 10.00 4.64
N PRO A 93 14.85 10.55 5.33
CA PRO A 93 13.50 10.64 4.78
C PRO A 93 13.44 11.72 3.68
N VAL A 94 12.77 11.38 2.59
CA VAL A 94 12.34 12.31 1.54
C VAL A 94 10.83 12.18 1.40
N ILE A 95 10.14 13.31 1.24
CA ILE A 95 8.68 13.36 1.15
C ILE A 95 8.28 13.76 -0.27
N TYR A 96 7.26 13.08 -0.78
CA TYR A 96 6.55 13.50 -1.97
C TYR A 96 5.12 13.88 -1.60
N GLN A 97 4.68 15.04 -2.06
CA GLN A 97 3.29 15.38 -2.21
C GLN A 97 2.74 14.73 -3.48
N VAL A 98 1.52 14.24 -3.37
CA VAL A 98 0.77 13.62 -4.47
C VAL A 98 -0.45 14.48 -4.74
N ASN A 99 -0.60 14.97 -5.98
CA ASN A 99 -1.83 15.64 -6.42
C ASN A 99 -2.95 14.60 -6.67
N SER A 100 -3.47 14.06 -5.57
CA SER A 100 -4.47 13.00 -5.59
C SER A 100 -5.82 13.45 -6.15
N LYS A 101 -6.18 14.74 -6.03
CA LYS A 101 -7.35 15.28 -6.73
C LYS A 101 -7.18 15.23 -8.25
N GLY A 102 -6.05 15.72 -8.78
CA GLY A 102 -5.79 15.68 -10.22
C GLY A 102 -5.76 14.26 -10.77
N MET A 103 -5.24 13.31 -9.98
CA MET A 103 -5.29 11.89 -10.32
C MET A 103 -6.72 11.35 -10.33
N ALA A 104 -7.54 11.65 -9.33
CA ALA A 104 -8.93 11.21 -9.30
C ALA A 104 -9.74 11.77 -10.49
N GLU A 105 -9.52 13.04 -10.85
CA GLU A 105 -10.11 13.67 -12.03
C GLU A 105 -9.64 13.04 -13.35
N ALA A 106 -8.41 12.51 -13.39
CA ALA A 106 -7.86 11.75 -14.51
C ALA A 106 -8.28 10.26 -14.54
N GLY A 107 -9.09 9.79 -13.59
CA GLY A 107 -9.62 8.43 -13.54
C GLY A 107 -8.80 7.42 -12.74
N TYR A 108 -7.81 7.87 -11.96
CA TYR A 108 -7.09 6.99 -11.04
C TYR A 108 -7.96 6.65 -9.83
N GLN A 109 -7.96 5.37 -9.47
CA GLN A 109 -8.74 4.85 -8.35
C GLN A 109 -7.97 5.00 -7.04
N PHE A 110 -8.69 5.41 -6.01
CA PHE A 110 -8.18 5.51 -4.64
C PHE A 110 -9.08 4.73 -3.70
N TYR A 111 -8.45 4.18 -2.67
CA TYR A 111 -9.13 3.42 -1.65
C TYR A 111 -8.71 3.96 -0.28
N GLY A 112 -9.70 4.32 0.54
CA GLY A 112 -9.47 4.84 1.89
C GLY A 112 -9.47 3.72 2.93
N CYS A 113 -8.49 3.72 3.84
CA CYS A 113 -8.53 2.90 5.05
C CYS A 113 -8.94 3.73 6.27
N VAL A 114 -9.56 3.08 7.25
CA VAL A 114 -10.01 3.68 8.52
C VAL A 114 -8.90 4.41 9.31
N ASN A 115 -7.62 4.11 9.04
CA ASN A 115 -6.46 4.63 9.78
C ASN A 115 -5.69 5.77 9.06
N GLY A 116 -6.31 6.49 8.12
CA GLY A 116 -5.65 7.58 7.38
C GLY A 116 -4.61 7.09 6.36
N VAL A 117 -4.64 5.79 6.04
CA VAL A 117 -3.85 5.19 4.96
C VAL A 117 -4.69 5.18 3.70
N TRP A 118 -4.08 5.61 2.60
CA TRP A 118 -4.69 5.65 1.29
C TRP A 118 -3.95 4.72 0.34
N LEU A 119 -4.70 4.05 -0.53
CA LEU A 119 -4.16 3.08 -1.48
C LEU A 119 -4.49 3.53 -2.90
N THR A 120 -3.55 3.35 -3.81
CA THR A 120 -3.75 3.49 -5.25
C THR A 120 -2.80 2.54 -5.99
N LYS A 121 -3.05 2.21 -7.25
CA LYS A 121 -2.22 1.25 -8.01
C LYS A 121 -0.82 1.81 -8.27
N GLU A 122 -0.75 3.05 -8.70
CA GLU A 122 0.48 3.76 -9.04
C GLU A 122 0.29 5.26 -8.91
N VAL A 123 1.40 6.02 -8.86
CA VAL A 123 1.38 7.48 -8.94
C VAL A 123 2.37 7.92 -10.01
N PRO A 124 1.90 8.42 -11.17
CA PRO A 124 2.77 8.95 -12.20
C PRO A 124 3.58 10.16 -11.73
N VAL A 125 4.74 10.38 -12.35
CA VAL A 125 5.69 11.45 -11.97
C VAL A 125 5.05 12.84 -12.05
N GLU A 126 4.17 13.08 -13.02
CA GLU A 126 3.50 14.39 -13.20
C GLU A 126 2.61 14.81 -12.02
N TYR A 127 2.21 13.86 -11.17
CA TYR A 127 1.42 14.13 -9.97
C TYR A 127 2.28 14.15 -8.70
N LEU A 128 3.60 14.03 -8.81
CA LEU A 128 4.55 14.04 -7.70
C LEU A 128 5.28 15.37 -7.58
N GLU A 129 5.27 15.94 -6.39
CA GLU A 129 6.11 17.07 -6.02
C GLU A 129 6.96 16.72 -4.80
N LYS A 130 8.26 16.99 -4.85
CA LYS A 130 9.19 16.70 -3.75
C LYS A 130 9.22 17.87 -2.77
N VAL A 131 9.05 17.59 -1.47
CA VAL A 131 9.00 18.59 -0.38
C VAL A 131 9.94 18.30 0.78
#